data_AF-A0A2G4EZN9-F1
#
_entry.id   AF-A0A2G4EZN9-F1
#
_cell.length_a   1.000
_cell.length_b   1.000
_cell.length_c   1.000
_cell.angle_alpha   90.00
_cell.angle_beta   90.00
_cell.angle_gamma   90.00
#
_symmetry.space_group_name_H-M   'P 1'
#
loop_
_entity.id
_entity.type
_entity.pdbx_description
1 polymer ?
#
loop_
_entity_poly.entity_id
_entity_poly.type
_entity_poly.pdbx_seq_one_letter_code
_entity_poly.pdbx_strand_id
1 'polypeptide(L)'
;MLLFDREMRLPTSAELPSSDDTPVDNENQNFLPNLLLFLLKFHWRQRNDWFFAVDMGVYHTTGVSHLVPIVPDGFLSLGVERFKGETLRLSYVLWEENNIPPIFALEIVSQTYGGEYDKKIDIYAKLGVLYYVIYNPYYWRRDQHQPFEVYRLVNGEYEQQIGEPFWMPEVGLGIGRGRYSDGERQLEVLYWFDERGSRYLTAEDTADRAQQRAEESAQRAEESEQRAEEIQQQLARYRDRFGELPE
;
A
#
# COMPACT_ATOMS: atom_id res chain seq x y z
N MET A 1 -14.45 -27.02 -14.37
CA MET A 1 -15.79 -26.94 -13.73
C MET A 1 -15.71 -27.76 -12.46
N LEU A 2 -15.33 -27.11 -11.35
CA LEU A 2 -15.23 -27.76 -10.04
C LEU A 2 -16.65 -28.05 -9.55
N LEU A 3 -16.97 -29.34 -9.38
CA LEU A 3 -18.20 -29.80 -8.76
C LEU A 3 -18.14 -29.40 -7.29
N PHE A 4 -18.83 -28.32 -6.92
CA PHE A 4 -19.07 -27.96 -5.53
C PHE A 4 -19.94 -29.04 -4.90
N ASP A 5 -19.36 -29.81 -3.98
CA ASP A 5 -20.09 -30.79 -3.19
C ASP A 5 -21.03 -30.05 -2.22
N ARG A 6 -22.33 -30.32 -2.35
CA ARG A 6 -23.43 -29.49 -1.83
C ARG A 6 -23.75 -29.78 -0.35
N GLU A 7 -22.94 -30.59 0.34
CA GLU A 7 -23.23 -31.04 1.72
C GLU A 7 -22.15 -30.70 2.77
N MET A 8 -21.09 -29.96 2.44
CA MET A 8 -20.23 -29.36 3.48
C MET A 8 -20.78 -27.99 3.89
N ARG A 9 -21.38 -27.91 5.09
CA ARG A 9 -21.64 -26.63 5.75
C ARG A 9 -20.30 -26.00 6.12
N LEU A 10 -19.80 -25.10 5.28
CA LEU A 10 -18.62 -24.30 5.58
C LEU A 10 -18.94 -23.30 6.72
N PRO A 11 -18.00 -23.07 7.64
CA PRO A 11 -18.20 -22.13 8.75
C PRO A 11 -18.25 -20.69 8.24
N THR A 12 -18.96 -19.83 8.96
CA THR A 12 -18.94 -18.39 8.72
C THR A 12 -17.73 -17.74 9.39
N SER A 13 -17.38 -16.50 9.02
CA SER A 13 -16.28 -15.76 9.68
C SER A 13 -16.45 -15.62 11.19
N ALA A 14 -17.70 -15.67 11.70
CA ALA A 14 -18.02 -15.61 13.12
C ALA A 14 -17.77 -16.93 13.88
N GLU A 15 -17.68 -18.05 13.16
CA GLU A 15 -17.41 -19.38 13.72
C GLU A 15 -15.91 -19.75 13.65
N LEU A 16 -15.10 -18.87 13.06
CA LEU A 16 -13.67 -19.08 12.81
C LEU A 16 -12.80 -18.22 13.73
N PRO A 17 -11.60 -18.69 14.12
CA PRO A 17 -10.63 -17.86 14.83
C PRO A 17 -10.29 -16.57 14.06
N SER A 18 -10.29 -15.44 14.77
CA SER A 18 -9.98 -14.12 14.20
C SER A 18 -8.71 -13.48 14.80
N SER A 19 -7.99 -14.22 15.66
CA SER A 19 -6.73 -13.79 16.29
C SER A 19 -5.84 -15.01 16.44
N ASP A 20 -4.55 -14.86 16.18
CA ASP A 20 -3.51 -15.76 16.61
C ASP A 20 -2.85 -15.19 17.88
N ASP A 21 -2.71 -16.00 18.93
CA ASP A 21 -2.14 -15.56 20.22
C ASP A 21 -0.59 -15.50 20.18
N THR A 22 0.02 -15.10 19.05
CA THR A 22 1.47 -15.18 18.87
C THR A 22 2.14 -13.79 18.87
N PRO A 23 2.88 -13.41 19.93
CA PRO A 23 3.61 -12.15 19.96
C PRO A 23 4.93 -12.30 19.21
N VAL A 24 5.02 -11.81 17.96
CA VAL A 24 6.26 -11.94 17.16
C VAL A 24 6.62 -10.74 16.29
N ASP A 25 5.74 -9.73 16.16
CA ASP A 25 6.01 -8.65 15.22
C ASP A 25 7.03 -7.65 15.76
N ASN A 26 8.06 -7.39 14.96
CA ASN A 26 8.92 -6.23 15.18
C ASN A 26 8.27 -4.96 14.58
N GLU A 27 8.72 -3.78 15.01
CA GLU A 27 8.15 -2.48 14.63
C GLU A 27 7.90 -2.31 13.12
N ASN A 28 8.79 -2.84 12.28
CA ASN A 28 8.67 -2.75 10.82
C ASN A 28 7.57 -3.65 10.24
N GLN A 29 7.34 -4.84 10.82
CA GLN A 29 6.30 -5.77 10.36
C GLN A 29 4.90 -5.19 10.60
N ASN A 30 4.71 -4.42 11.68
CA ASN A 30 3.45 -3.72 11.91
C ASN A 30 3.34 -2.43 11.07
N PHE A 31 4.40 -1.61 11.03
CA PHE A 31 4.36 -0.31 10.36
C PHE A 31 4.13 -0.42 8.84
N LEU A 32 4.86 -1.29 8.14
CA LEU A 32 4.92 -1.29 6.68
C LEU A 32 3.59 -1.70 6.01
N PRO A 33 2.92 -2.81 6.38
CA PRO A 33 1.63 -3.16 5.79
C PRO A 33 0.56 -2.09 6.07
N ASN A 34 0.61 -1.47 7.26
CA ASN A 34 -0.28 -0.36 7.61
C ASN A 34 0.01 0.90 6.76
N LEU A 35 1.28 1.22 6.49
CA LEU A 35 1.64 2.30 5.56
C LEU A 35 1.03 2.04 4.17
N LEU A 36 1.16 0.83 3.63
CA LEU A 36 0.57 0.46 2.34
C LEU A 36 -0.96 0.57 2.35
N LEU A 37 -1.61 0.12 3.43
CA LEU A 37 -3.05 0.26 3.64
C LEU A 37 -3.49 1.74 3.64
N PHE A 38 -2.78 2.61 4.37
CA PHE A 38 -3.14 4.03 4.46
C PHE A 38 -2.93 4.77 3.14
N LEU A 39 -1.88 4.43 2.38
CA LEU A 39 -1.69 4.93 1.02
C LEU A 39 -2.90 4.59 0.13
N LEU A 40 -3.39 3.34 0.15
CA LEU A 40 -4.59 2.98 -0.60
C LEU A 40 -5.84 3.70 -0.08
N LYS A 41 -6.02 3.80 1.25
CA LYS A 41 -7.16 4.56 1.81
C LYS A 41 -7.19 6.01 1.34
N PHE A 42 -6.02 6.64 1.18
CA PHE A 42 -5.88 8.02 0.74
C PHE A 42 -6.05 8.19 -0.78
N HIS A 43 -5.39 7.36 -1.59
CA HIS A 43 -5.39 7.47 -3.06
C HIS A 43 -6.61 6.80 -3.71
N TRP A 44 -7.11 5.71 -3.15
CA TRP A 44 -8.31 4.99 -3.62
C TRP A 44 -9.56 5.31 -2.81
N ARG A 45 -9.62 6.48 -2.17
CA ARG A 45 -10.71 6.88 -1.26
C ARG A 45 -12.11 6.79 -1.90
N GLN A 46 -12.21 6.98 -3.22
CA GLN A 46 -13.45 6.95 -4.00
C GLN A 46 -13.76 5.57 -4.63
N ARG A 47 -12.85 4.60 -4.54
CA ARG A 47 -13.08 3.20 -4.99
C ARG A 47 -13.68 2.38 -3.84
N ASN A 48 -14.62 1.50 -4.18
CA ASN A 48 -15.31 0.59 -3.24
C ASN A 48 -15.16 -0.90 -3.62
N ASP A 49 -14.45 -1.19 -4.70
CA ASP A 49 -14.22 -2.52 -5.29
C ASP A 49 -12.85 -3.11 -4.89
N TRP A 50 -12.41 -2.86 -3.66
CA TRP A 50 -11.13 -3.35 -3.15
C TRP A 50 -11.15 -3.54 -1.64
N PHE A 51 -10.35 -4.47 -1.14
CA PHE A 51 -10.11 -4.65 0.29
C PHE A 51 -8.64 -4.96 0.53
N PHE A 52 -8.01 -4.25 1.47
CA PHE A 52 -6.67 -4.53 1.94
C PHE A 52 -6.72 -4.81 3.44
N ALA A 53 -6.07 -5.89 3.88
CA ALA A 53 -5.94 -6.21 5.29
C ALA A 53 -4.48 -6.47 5.66
N VAL A 54 -4.23 -6.36 6.96
CA VAL A 54 -2.95 -6.55 7.64
C VAL A 54 -3.19 -7.62 8.71
N ASP A 55 -2.30 -8.60 8.80
CA ASP A 55 -2.34 -9.70 9.78
C ASP A 55 -3.73 -10.37 9.90
N MET A 56 -4.39 -10.57 8.76
CA MET A 56 -5.75 -11.14 8.71
C MET A 56 -5.74 -12.51 8.05
N GLY A 57 -6.34 -13.48 8.73
CA GLY A 57 -6.51 -14.83 8.22
C GLY A 57 -7.36 -14.88 6.94
N VAL A 58 -6.79 -15.47 5.90
CA VAL A 58 -7.46 -15.86 4.66
C VAL A 58 -7.87 -17.33 4.79
N TYR A 59 -9.17 -17.58 4.90
CA TYR A 59 -9.74 -18.93 4.99
C TYR A 59 -10.10 -19.45 3.61
N HIS A 60 -9.62 -20.65 3.30
CA HIS A 60 -9.71 -21.23 1.96
C HIS A 60 -9.86 -22.76 2.00
N THR A 61 -10.34 -23.33 0.89
CA THR A 61 -10.59 -24.77 0.76
C THR A 61 -9.49 -25.53 0.03
N THR A 62 -8.44 -24.83 -0.43
CA THR A 62 -7.30 -25.43 -1.16
C THR A 62 -6.20 -25.98 -0.24
N GLY A 63 -6.28 -25.71 1.06
CA GLY A 63 -5.35 -26.20 2.08
C GLY A 63 -5.71 -27.58 2.64
N VAL A 64 -4.99 -28.00 3.68
CA VAL A 64 -5.24 -29.28 4.37
C VAL A 64 -6.58 -29.28 5.11
N SER A 65 -7.03 -28.12 5.60
CA SER A 65 -8.31 -27.93 6.28
C SER A 65 -8.81 -26.51 6.06
N HIS A 66 -10.12 -26.35 5.85
CA HIS A 66 -10.78 -25.04 5.73
C HIS A 66 -10.86 -24.27 7.07
N LEU A 67 -10.42 -24.89 8.17
CA LEU A 67 -10.31 -24.26 9.49
C LEU A 67 -8.92 -23.68 9.76
N VAL A 68 -7.96 -23.88 8.86
CA VAL A 68 -6.60 -23.36 9.01
C VAL A 68 -6.42 -22.26 7.96
N PRO A 69 -6.34 -20.99 8.37
CA PRO A 69 -6.09 -19.90 7.44
C PRO A 69 -4.61 -19.84 7.07
N ILE A 70 -4.31 -19.16 5.97
CA ILE A 70 -3.01 -18.50 5.79
C ILE A 70 -3.13 -17.06 6.28
N VAL A 71 -2.11 -16.55 6.98
CA VAL A 71 -2.06 -15.18 7.50
C VAL A 71 -0.91 -14.46 6.80
N PRO A 72 -1.22 -13.59 5.81
CA PRO A 72 -0.25 -12.68 5.21
C PRO A 72 -0.03 -11.45 6.10
N ASP A 73 1.18 -10.91 6.10
CA ASP A 73 1.47 -9.60 6.74
C ASP A 73 0.66 -8.48 6.06
N GLY A 74 0.37 -8.62 4.77
CA GLY A 74 -0.64 -7.82 4.10
C GLY A 74 -1.15 -8.47 2.82
N PHE A 75 -2.40 -8.21 2.46
CA PHE A 75 -2.93 -8.66 1.17
C PHE A 75 -3.93 -7.67 0.59
N LEU A 76 -4.09 -7.71 -0.74
CA LEU A 76 -5.05 -6.91 -1.49
C LEU A 76 -5.96 -7.83 -2.31
N SER A 77 -7.26 -7.61 -2.21
CA SER A 77 -8.29 -8.19 -3.08
C SER A 77 -8.98 -7.09 -3.88
N LEU A 78 -9.24 -7.35 -5.16
CA LEU A 78 -10.00 -6.47 -6.06
C LEU A 78 -11.32 -7.14 -6.44
N GLY A 79 -12.35 -6.35 -6.74
CA GLY A 79 -13.69 -6.85 -7.06
C GLY A 79 -14.52 -7.29 -5.85
N VAL A 80 -14.03 -7.01 -4.63
CA VAL A 80 -14.74 -7.22 -3.36
C VAL A 80 -15.14 -5.88 -2.74
N GLU A 81 -16.18 -5.88 -1.90
CA GLU A 81 -16.63 -4.66 -1.23
C GLU A 81 -15.58 -4.16 -0.22
N ARG A 82 -15.28 -2.86 -0.27
CA ARG A 82 -14.36 -2.24 0.69
C ARG A 82 -14.86 -2.33 2.14
N PHE A 83 -16.16 -2.15 2.33
CA PHE A 83 -16.83 -2.27 3.62
C PHE A 83 -17.93 -3.32 3.47
N LYS A 84 -17.88 -4.40 4.25
CA LYS A 84 -18.79 -5.54 4.15
C LYS A 84 -19.77 -5.53 5.32
N GLY A 85 -21.05 -5.30 5.04
CA GLY A 85 -22.09 -5.25 6.07
C GLY A 85 -21.94 -4.06 7.04
N GLU A 86 -22.60 -4.15 8.20
CA GLU A 86 -22.57 -3.10 9.24
C GLU A 86 -21.36 -3.20 10.18
N THR A 87 -20.66 -4.34 10.18
CA THR A 87 -19.45 -4.59 10.98
C THR A 87 -18.22 -4.74 10.09
N LEU A 88 -17.02 -4.49 10.61
CA LEU A 88 -15.79 -4.79 9.87
C LEU A 88 -15.59 -6.31 9.71
N ARG A 89 -14.76 -6.72 8.75
CA ARG A 89 -14.41 -8.14 8.55
C ARG A 89 -13.64 -8.68 9.74
N LEU A 90 -14.05 -9.85 10.25
CA LEU A 90 -13.31 -10.61 11.26
C LEU A 90 -12.17 -11.41 10.63
N SER A 91 -12.40 -11.93 9.43
CA SER A 91 -11.44 -12.67 8.63
C SER A 91 -11.83 -12.58 7.15
N TYR A 92 -10.92 -13.00 6.27
CA TYR A 92 -11.18 -13.03 4.83
C TYR A 92 -11.54 -14.44 4.39
N VAL A 93 -12.84 -14.71 4.35
CA VAL A 93 -13.37 -16.04 4.08
C VAL A 93 -13.77 -16.15 2.61
N LEU A 94 -13.03 -16.94 1.80
CA LEU A 94 -13.23 -16.97 0.35
C LEU A 94 -14.68 -17.28 -0.06
N TRP A 95 -15.33 -18.25 0.59
CA TRP A 95 -16.71 -18.62 0.25
C TRP A 95 -17.75 -17.57 0.66
N GLU A 96 -17.38 -16.59 1.51
CA GLU A 96 -18.19 -15.41 1.79
C GLU A 96 -17.82 -14.19 0.91
N GLU A 97 -16.78 -14.31 0.10
CA GLU A 97 -16.25 -13.25 -0.79
C GLU A 97 -16.38 -13.68 -2.27
N ASN A 98 -17.41 -14.45 -2.60
CA ASN A 98 -17.66 -15.00 -3.95
C ASN A 98 -16.50 -15.84 -4.52
N ASN A 99 -15.69 -16.44 -3.65
CA ASN A 99 -14.46 -17.16 -3.98
C ASN A 99 -13.42 -16.30 -4.73
N ILE A 100 -13.39 -14.99 -4.46
CA ILE A 100 -12.37 -14.08 -5.00
C ILE A 100 -11.13 -14.17 -4.12
N PRO A 101 -10.00 -14.71 -4.60
CA PRO A 101 -8.76 -14.73 -3.84
C PRO A 101 -8.12 -13.33 -3.79
N PRO A 102 -7.22 -13.07 -2.82
CA PRO A 102 -6.31 -11.95 -2.92
C PRO A 102 -5.57 -11.96 -4.25
N ILE A 103 -5.47 -10.81 -4.91
CA ILE A 103 -4.65 -10.66 -6.12
C ILE A 103 -3.18 -10.43 -5.78
N PHE A 104 -2.91 -9.90 -4.58
CA PHE A 104 -1.58 -9.60 -4.07
C PHE A 104 -1.45 -10.05 -2.61
N ALA A 105 -0.32 -10.65 -2.26
CA ALA A 105 0.09 -10.96 -0.90
C ALA A 105 1.51 -10.43 -0.62
N LEU A 106 1.72 -9.92 0.58
CA LEU A 106 2.98 -9.41 1.11
C LEU A 106 3.41 -10.22 2.32
N GLU A 107 4.69 -10.55 2.36
CA GLU A 107 5.37 -11.14 3.51
C GLU A 107 6.65 -10.37 3.81
N ILE A 108 6.89 -10.07 5.07
CA ILE A 108 8.04 -9.35 5.60
C ILE A 108 8.85 -10.34 6.44
N VAL A 109 10.04 -10.67 5.97
CA VAL A 109 10.86 -11.68 6.63
C VAL A 109 11.38 -11.16 7.97
N SER A 110 11.06 -11.91 9.02
CA SER A 110 11.45 -11.62 10.40
C SER A 110 12.78 -12.29 10.80
N GLN A 111 13.23 -12.02 12.03
CA GLN A 111 14.38 -12.70 12.62
C GLN A 111 14.17 -14.22 12.71
N THR A 112 12.95 -14.66 13.01
CA THR A 112 12.58 -16.07 12.97
C THR A 112 11.98 -16.35 11.60
N TYR A 113 12.66 -17.17 10.80
CA TYR A 113 12.20 -17.51 9.47
C TYR A 113 10.83 -18.25 9.53
N GLY A 114 9.83 -17.72 8.82
CA GLY A 114 8.45 -18.20 8.86
C GLY A 114 8.07 -19.11 7.69
N GLY A 115 9.00 -19.41 6.78
CA GLY A 115 8.75 -20.28 5.62
C GLY A 115 8.18 -19.52 4.43
N GLU A 116 8.47 -18.22 4.32
CA GLU A 116 8.04 -17.33 3.25
C GLU A 116 8.50 -17.85 1.87
N TYR A 117 9.74 -18.34 1.77
CA TYR A 117 10.30 -18.88 0.53
C TYR A 117 9.97 -20.36 0.26
N ASP A 118 9.35 -21.07 1.22
CA ASP A 118 9.16 -22.52 1.13
C ASP A 118 7.69 -22.95 1.09
N LYS A 119 6.94 -22.78 2.19
CA LYS A 119 5.59 -23.33 2.31
C LYS A 119 4.54 -22.33 1.85
N LYS A 120 4.74 -21.05 2.15
CA LYS A 120 3.77 -20.00 1.83
C LYS A 120 3.64 -19.80 0.32
N ILE A 121 4.74 -19.89 -0.42
CA ILE A 121 4.75 -19.80 -1.89
C ILE A 121 3.82 -20.85 -2.54
N ASP A 122 3.86 -22.11 -2.09
CA ASP A 122 2.97 -23.16 -2.59
C ASP A 122 1.50 -22.91 -2.25
N ILE A 123 1.23 -22.39 -1.04
CA ILE A 123 -0.14 -22.10 -0.60
C ILE A 123 -0.72 -20.94 -1.42
N TYR A 124 0.04 -19.86 -1.61
CA TYR A 124 -0.38 -18.71 -2.42
C TYR A 124 -0.57 -19.08 -3.89
N ALA A 125 0.28 -19.94 -4.45
CA ALA A 125 0.12 -20.46 -5.81
C ALA A 125 -1.19 -21.27 -5.96
N LYS A 126 -1.47 -22.18 -5.01
CA LYS A 126 -2.72 -22.97 -4.99
C LYS A 126 -3.97 -22.11 -4.80
N LEU A 127 -3.84 -21.02 -4.04
CA LEU A 127 -4.90 -20.02 -3.84
C LEU A 127 -5.18 -19.19 -5.10
N GLY A 128 -4.21 -19.12 -6.02
CA GLY A 128 -4.31 -18.28 -7.21
C GLY A 128 -3.95 -16.81 -6.94
N VAL A 129 -3.16 -16.52 -5.90
CA VAL A 129 -2.67 -15.16 -5.65
C VAL A 129 -1.72 -14.77 -6.77
N LEU A 130 -2.10 -13.77 -7.56
CA LEU A 130 -1.37 -13.44 -8.78
C LEU A 130 0.01 -12.87 -8.50
N TYR A 131 0.13 -12.02 -7.47
CA TYR A 131 1.37 -11.37 -7.09
C TYR A 131 1.77 -11.71 -5.67
N TYR A 132 2.97 -12.27 -5.50
CA TYR A 132 3.53 -12.57 -4.20
C TYR A 132 4.80 -11.75 -3.99
N VAL A 133 4.80 -10.89 -2.98
CA VAL A 133 5.91 -9.99 -2.67
C VAL A 133 6.54 -10.39 -1.35
N ILE A 134 7.85 -10.56 -1.36
CA ILE A 134 8.63 -10.83 -0.17
C ILE A 134 9.60 -9.67 0.06
N TYR A 135 9.52 -9.08 1.25
CA TYR A 135 10.39 -8.01 1.70
C TYR A 135 11.33 -8.51 2.80
N ASN A 136 12.62 -8.58 2.51
CA ASN A 136 13.64 -9.11 3.42
C ASN A 136 14.81 -8.13 3.60
N PRO A 137 14.59 -6.93 4.14
CA PRO A 137 15.61 -5.89 4.21
C PRO A 137 16.81 -6.29 5.08
N TYR A 138 16.60 -7.13 6.11
CA TYR A 138 17.60 -7.39 7.15
C TYR A 138 18.24 -8.77 7.08
N TYR A 139 17.56 -9.77 6.51
CA TYR A 139 18.00 -11.18 6.57
C TYR A 139 18.28 -11.79 5.20
N TRP A 140 18.19 -11.03 4.11
CA TRP A 140 18.42 -11.53 2.75
C TRP A 140 19.73 -12.29 2.56
N ARG A 141 20.82 -11.89 3.24
CA ARG A 141 22.11 -12.63 3.21
C ARG A 141 22.04 -13.97 3.93
N ARG A 142 21.33 -14.02 5.06
CA ARG A 142 21.11 -15.26 5.84
C ARG A 142 20.32 -16.24 4.99
N ASP A 143 19.30 -15.73 4.31
CA ASP A 143 18.33 -16.55 3.57
C ASP A 143 18.77 -16.83 2.12
N GLN A 144 19.84 -16.18 1.64
CA GLN A 144 20.35 -16.29 0.26
C GLN A 144 19.37 -15.77 -0.81
N HIS A 145 18.62 -14.73 -0.46
CA HIS A 145 17.63 -14.05 -1.30
C HIS A 145 18.01 -12.60 -1.58
N GLN A 146 17.16 -11.87 -2.32
CA GLN A 146 17.26 -10.41 -2.47
C GLN A 146 16.46 -9.68 -1.37
N PRO A 147 16.81 -8.41 -1.06
CA PRO A 147 16.08 -7.61 -0.07
C PRO A 147 14.61 -7.36 -0.44
N PHE A 148 14.29 -7.44 -1.72
CA PHE A 148 12.95 -7.22 -2.27
C PHE A 148 12.76 -8.14 -3.48
N GLU A 149 11.73 -8.96 -3.43
CA GLU A 149 11.40 -9.91 -4.49
C GLU A 149 9.92 -9.83 -4.82
N VAL A 150 9.61 -9.79 -6.11
CA VAL A 150 8.25 -9.85 -6.63
C VAL A 150 8.13 -11.11 -7.47
N TYR A 151 7.12 -11.91 -7.19
CA TYR A 151 6.79 -13.11 -7.92
C TYR A 151 5.43 -12.95 -8.58
N ARG A 152 5.30 -13.40 -9.83
CA ARG A 152 4.04 -13.44 -10.57
C ARG A 152 3.65 -14.89 -10.84
N LEU A 153 2.40 -15.24 -10.59
CA LEU A 153 1.89 -16.57 -10.84
C LEU A 153 1.66 -16.76 -12.35
N VAL A 154 2.36 -17.72 -12.95
CA VAL A 154 2.29 -18.07 -14.37
C VAL A 154 2.10 -19.58 -14.47
N ASN A 155 1.00 -20.02 -15.09
CA ASN A 155 0.68 -21.45 -15.25
C ASN A 155 0.71 -22.29 -13.95
N GLY A 156 0.41 -21.67 -12.81
CA GLY A 156 0.38 -22.34 -11.50
C GLY A 156 1.71 -22.34 -10.75
N GLU A 157 2.77 -21.75 -11.30
CA GLU A 157 4.08 -21.60 -10.66
C GLU A 157 4.47 -20.13 -10.57
N TYR A 158 5.23 -19.76 -9.55
CA TYR A 158 5.70 -18.39 -9.37
C TYR A 158 6.99 -18.14 -10.16
N GLU A 159 6.95 -17.14 -11.03
CA GLU A 159 8.12 -16.64 -11.74
C GLU A 159 8.58 -15.33 -11.10
N GLN A 160 9.85 -15.25 -10.70
CA GLN A 160 10.44 -14.03 -10.16
C GLN A 160 10.49 -12.95 -11.24
N GLN A 161 10.04 -11.75 -10.88
CA GLN A 161 10.00 -10.59 -11.75
C GLN A 161 11.15 -9.64 -11.44
N ILE A 162 11.62 -8.95 -12.47
CA ILE A 162 12.73 -7.99 -12.39
C ILE A 162 12.20 -6.58 -12.63
N GLY A 163 12.64 -5.63 -11.82
CA GLY A 163 12.31 -4.21 -11.94
C GLY A 163 11.83 -3.64 -10.62
N GLU A 164 12.17 -2.37 -10.36
CA GLU A 164 11.76 -1.66 -9.16
C GLU A 164 11.60 -0.16 -9.47
N PRO A 165 10.40 0.42 -9.31
CA PRO A 165 9.15 -0.26 -8.92
C PRO A 165 8.69 -1.27 -9.98
N PHE A 166 8.14 -2.40 -9.54
CA PHE A 166 7.53 -3.38 -10.44
C PHE A 166 6.06 -3.03 -10.66
N TRP A 167 5.65 -2.78 -11.90
CA TRP A 167 4.27 -2.48 -12.26
C TRP A 167 3.43 -3.75 -12.40
N MET A 168 2.30 -3.81 -11.67
CA MET A 168 1.34 -4.92 -11.70
C MET A 168 0.09 -4.47 -12.48
N PRO A 169 -0.01 -4.75 -13.79
CA PRO A 169 -1.06 -4.18 -14.64
C PRO A 169 -2.48 -4.61 -14.24
N GLU A 170 -2.66 -5.83 -13.73
CA GLU A 170 -3.95 -6.34 -13.25
C GLU A 170 -4.41 -5.67 -11.95
N VAL A 171 -3.47 -5.09 -11.19
CA VAL A 171 -3.75 -4.34 -9.96
C VAL A 171 -3.91 -2.85 -10.25
N GLY A 172 -3.21 -2.34 -11.26
CA GLY A 172 -3.10 -0.90 -11.54
C GLY A 172 -2.22 -0.17 -10.53
N LEU A 173 -1.22 -0.86 -9.97
CA LEU A 173 -0.25 -0.33 -9.00
C LEU A 173 1.15 -0.85 -9.30
N GLY A 174 2.15 -0.03 -9.05
CA GLY A 174 3.53 -0.47 -8.91
C GLY A 174 3.90 -0.68 -7.44
N ILE A 175 4.86 -1.56 -7.16
CA ILE A 175 5.39 -1.82 -5.82
C ILE A 175 6.92 -1.71 -5.84
N GLY A 176 7.49 -1.06 -4.84
CA GLY A 176 8.94 -0.92 -4.72
C GLY A 176 9.36 -0.20 -3.46
N ARG A 177 10.66 -0.13 -3.22
CA ARG A 177 11.25 0.51 -2.05
C ARG A 177 11.33 2.02 -2.23
N GLY A 178 11.16 2.72 -1.12
CA GLY A 178 11.31 4.15 -1.01
C GLY A 178 11.76 4.55 0.38
N ARG A 179 12.18 5.82 0.53
CA ARG A 179 12.57 6.37 1.83
C ARG A 179 11.35 6.98 2.52
N TYR A 180 11.03 6.49 3.71
CA TYR A 180 10.09 7.12 4.62
C TYR A 180 10.88 7.93 5.65
N SER A 181 10.42 9.15 5.92
CA SER A 181 11.04 10.07 6.87
C SER A 181 10.13 10.22 8.07
N ASP A 182 10.57 9.74 9.24
CA ASP A 182 9.87 9.92 10.51
C ASP A 182 10.40 11.14 11.29
N GLY A 183 10.76 12.20 10.56
CA GLY A 183 11.48 13.36 11.09
C GLY A 183 12.96 13.09 11.36
N GLU A 184 13.29 12.28 12.37
CA GLU A 184 14.67 12.05 12.83
C GLU A 184 15.39 10.95 12.05
N ARG A 185 14.66 10.01 11.45
CA ARG A 185 15.22 8.83 10.77
C ARG A 185 14.66 8.65 9.38
N GLN A 186 15.52 8.12 8.50
CA GLN A 186 15.15 7.65 7.17
C GLN A 186 15.08 6.13 7.19
N LEU A 187 13.90 5.59 6.92
CA LEU A 187 13.64 4.15 6.85
C LEU A 187 13.42 3.75 5.38
N GLU A 188 14.00 2.63 4.96
CA GLU A 188 13.66 2.00 3.69
C GLU A 188 12.41 1.15 3.91
N VAL A 189 11.33 1.48 3.19
CA VAL A 189 10.03 0.80 3.28
C VAL A 189 9.43 0.65 1.89
N LEU A 190 8.35 -0.12 1.78
CA LEU A 190 7.63 -0.28 0.52
C LEU A 190 6.57 0.81 0.32
N TYR A 191 6.35 1.15 -0.94
CA TYR A 191 5.31 2.07 -1.38
C TYR A 191 4.59 1.55 -2.62
N TRP A 192 3.35 2.02 -2.79
CA TRP A 192 2.66 1.96 -4.06
C TRP A 192 3.17 3.04 -5.02
N PHE A 193 3.20 2.72 -6.30
CA PHE A 193 3.60 3.61 -7.39
C PHE A 193 2.49 3.69 -8.44
N ASP A 194 2.38 4.83 -9.13
CA ASP A 194 1.54 4.94 -10.32
C ASP A 194 2.21 4.32 -11.56
N GLU A 195 1.48 4.29 -12.68
CA GLU A 195 1.93 3.76 -13.97
C GLU A 195 3.18 4.48 -14.51
N ARG A 196 3.41 5.74 -14.07
CA ARG A 196 4.57 6.54 -14.47
C ARG A 196 5.79 6.29 -13.57
N GLY A 197 5.69 5.38 -12.60
CA GLY A 197 6.74 5.11 -11.63
C GLY A 197 6.86 6.19 -10.56
N SER A 198 5.84 7.03 -10.35
CA SER A 198 5.81 8.01 -9.26
C SER A 198 5.21 7.39 -8.00
N ARG A 199 5.92 7.51 -6.89
CA ARG A 199 5.48 7.00 -5.58
C ARG A 199 4.22 7.71 -5.11
N TYR A 200 3.28 6.94 -4.57
CA TYR A 200 2.14 7.49 -3.84
C TYR A 200 2.64 8.22 -2.59
N LEU A 201 2.20 9.46 -2.43
CA LEU A 201 2.52 10.29 -1.28
C LEU A 201 1.63 9.91 -0.09
N THR A 202 2.16 10.03 1.11
CA THR A 202 1.34 9.95 2.32
C THR A 202 0.46 11.21 2.46
N ALA A 203 -0.45 11.21 3.44
CA ALA A 203 -1.26 12.39 3.73
C ALA A 203 -0.37 13.54 4.24
N GLU A 204 0.63 13.22 5.05
CA GLU A 204 1.65 14.12 5.58
C GLU A 204 2.51 14.70 4.46
N ASP A 205 3.06 13.85 3.56
CA ASP A 205 3.80 14.29 2.37
C ASP A 205 2.98 15.31 1.54
N THR A 206 1.66 15.08 1.43
CA THR A 206 0.75 15.95 0.68
C THR A 206 0.50 17.27 1.42
N ALA A 207 0.31 17.22 2.74
CA ALA A 207 0.09 18.38 3.59
C ALA A 207 1.33 19.30 3.61
N ASP A 208 2.52 18.73 3.80
CA ASP A 208 3.79 19.47 3.82
C ASP A 208 4.02 20.19 2.47
N ARG A 209 3.77 19.49 1.36
CA ARG A 209 3.87 20.09 0.02
C ARG A 209 2.84 21.20 -0.19
N ALA A 210 1.64 21.07 0.35
CA ALA A 210 0.62 22.11 0.26
C ALA A 210 0.99 23.33 1.09
N GLN A 211 1.53 23.13 2.29
CA GLN A 211 2.00 24.20 3.17
C GLN A 211 3.17 24.97 2.54
N GLN A 212 4.19 24.27 2.05
CA GLN A 212 5.34 24.90 1.37
C GLN A 212 4.89 25.75 0.18
N ARG A 213 3.96 25.25 -0.64
CA ARG A 213 3.41 26.03 -1.77
C ARG A 213 2.63 27.26 -1.32
N ALA A 214 1.88 27.16 -0.22
CA ALA A 214 1.14 28.28 0.34
C ALA A 214 2.09 29.37 0.87
N GLU A 215 3.15 28.96 1.58
CA GLU A 215 4.20 29.86 2.08
C GLU A 215 4.94 30.55 0.92
N GLU A 216 5.35 29.80 -0.11
CA GLU A 216 5.97 30.36 -1.32
C GLU A 216 5.05 31.32 -2.09
N SER A 217 3.73 31.05 -2.10
CA SER A 217 2.76 31.93 -2.74
C SER A 217 2.54 33.21 -1.93
N ALA A 218 2.50 33.12 -0.60
CA ALA A 218 2.36 34.26 0.30
C ALA A 218 3.59 35.18 0.20
N GLN A 219 4.80 34.62 0.22
CA GLN A 219 6.04 35.36 0.06
C GLN A 219 6.08 36.13 -1.27
N ARG A 220 5.67 35.48 -2.37
CA ARG A 220 5.61 36.12 -3.69
C ARG A 220 4.56 37.23 -3.77
N ALA A 221 3.43 37.09 -3.07
CA ALA A 221 2.42 38.13 -3.00
C ALA A 221 2.93 39.36 -2.24
N GLU A 222 3.55 39.15 -1.07
CA GLU A 222 4.12 40.24 -0.27
C GLU A 222 5.22 40.99 -1.03
N GLU A 223 6.13 40.29 -1.70
CA GLU A 223 7.14 40.93 -2.55
C GLU A 223 6.54 41.74 -3.71
N SER A 224 5.43 41.26 -4.28
CA SER A 224 4.73 41.99 -5.34
C SER A 224 4.03 43.23 -4.80
N GLU A 225 3.43 43.16 -3.61
CA GLU A 225 2.79 44.30 -2.94
C GLU A 225 3.82 45.36 -2.58
N GLN A 226 4.95 44.97 -1.96
CA GLN A 226 6.04 45.88 -1.63
C GLN A 226 6.57 46.58 -2.89
N ARG A 227 6.81 45.85 -3.98
CA ARG A 227 7.24 46.46 -5.26
C ARG A 227 6.19 47.40 -5.84
N ALA A 228 4.90 47.06 -5.74
CA ALA A 228 3.83 47.93 -6.22
C ALA A 228 3.77 49.23 -5.41
N GLU A 229 3.90 49.15 -4.08
CA GLU A 229 3.97 50.32 -3.20
C GLU A 229 5.18 51.19 -3.50
N GLU A 230 6.36 50.59 -3.69
CA GLU A 230 7.58 51.32 -4.06
C GLU A 230 7.41 52.07 -5.39
N ILE A 231 6.85 51.41 -6.40
CA ILE A 231 6.56 52.02 -7.71
C ILE A 231 5.55 53.16 -7.54
N GLN A 232 4.48 52.97 -6.76
CA GLN A 232 3.50 54.04 -6.51
C GLN A 232 4.12 55.24 -5.79
N GLN A 233 4.98 55.01 -4.80
CA GLN A 233 5.69 56.09 -4.11
C GLN A 233 6.65 56.83 -5.05
N GLN A 234 7.38 56.11 -5.91
CA GLN A 234 8.25 56.74 -6.91
C GLN A 234 7.43 57.55 -7.93
N LEU A 235 6.29 57.02 -8.38
CA LEU A 235 5.39 57.70 -9.30
C LEU A 235 4.80 58.98 -8.68
N ALA A 236 4.41 58.93 -7.40
CA ALA A 236 3.92 60.09 -6.66
C ALA A 236 5.01 61.18 -6.54
N ARG A 237 6.23 60.81 -6.14
CA ARG A 237 7.38 61.74 -6.08
C ARG A 237 7.72 62.34 -7.45
N TYR A 238 7.60 61.55 -8.52
CA TYR A 238 7.80 62.04 -9.89
C TYR A 238 6.75 63.10 -10.25
N ARG A 239 5.47 62.81 -9.98
CA ARG A 239 4.35 63.73 -10.24
C ARG A 239 4.48 65.04 -9.49
N ASP A 240 4.87 65.00 -8.21
CA ASP A 240 5.09 66.20 -7.41
C ASP A 240 6.21 67.10 -7.97
N ARG A 241 7.24 66.49 -8.59
CA ARG A 241 8.41 67.23 -9.08
C ARG A 241 8.27 67.70 -10.53
N PHE A 242 7.61 66.92 -11.39
CA PHE A 242 7.62 67.13 -12.85
C PHE A 242 6.23 67.27 -13.47
N GLY A 243 5.15 67.16 -12.70
CA GLY A 243 3.77 67.15 -13.21
C GLY A 243 3.33 65.78 -13.70
N GLU A 244 2.17 65.70 -14.34
CA GLU A 244 1.67 64.43 -14.88
C GLU A 244 2.57 63.89 -15.99
N LEU A 245 2.58 62.56 -16.13
CA LEU A 245 3.27 61.92 -17.26
C LEU A 245 2.56 62.34 -18.56
N PRO A 246 3.29 62.78 -19.60
CA PRO A 246 2.69 63.03 -20.91
C PRO A 246 2.01 61.76 -21.43
N GLU A 247 0.83 61.91 -22.03
CA GLU A 247 0.10 60.82 -22.72
C GLU A 247 0.93 60.19 -23.85
#